data_AF-A0A355GQ04-F1
#
_entry.id   AF-A0A355GQ04-F1
#
_cell.length_a   1.000
_cell.length_b   1.000
_cell.length_c   1.000
_cell.angle_alpha   90.00
_cell.angle_beta   90.00
_cell.angle_gamma   90.00
#
_symmetry.space_group_name_H-M   'P 1'
#
loop_
_entity.id
_entity.type
_entity.pdbx_description
1 polymer ?
#
loop_
_entity_poly.entity_id
_entity_poly.type
_entity_poly.pdbx_seq_one_letter_code
_entity_poly.pdbx_strand_id
1 'polypeptide(L)' 'MSTTLSKFSHTIHQLRSHLLALEAQSCQLDLPRLSGREWFDILERKLIPQLTNEMYLVVAVVGGTNIGKSVI' A
#
# COMPACT_ATOMS: atom_id res chain seq x y z
N MET A 1 12.00 16.61 7.19
CA MET A 1 10.81 15.79 7.55
C MET A 1 10.63 14.51 6.72
N SER A 2 11.20 14.40 5.52
CA SER A 2 11.12 13.19 4.66
C SER A 2 11.79 11.92 5.24
N THR A 3 12.83 12.07 6.08
CA THR A 3 13.63 10.93 6.59
C THR A 3 12.87 10.00 7.53
N THR A 4 11.97 10.52 8.36
CA THR A 4 11.19 9.71 9.32
C THR A 4 10.15 8.86 8.60
N LEU A 5 9.42 9.44 7.64
CA LEU A 5 8.44 8.71 6.83
C LEU A 5 9.12 7.60 6.00
N SER A 6 10.25 7.92 5.37
CA SER A 6 11.03 6.95 4.60
C SER A 6 11.54 5.79 5.46
N LYS A 7 11.98 6.04 6.69
CA LYS A 7 12.34 4.98 7.65
C LYS A 7 11.16 4.07 7.95
N PHE A 8 9.99 4.63 8.26
CA PHE A 8 8.79 3.82 8.54
C PHE A 8 8.35 3.02 7.32
N SER A 9 8.36 3.62 6.13
CA SER A 9 8.07 2.90 4.88
C SER A 9 8.99 1.70 4.70
N HIS A 10 10.29 1.88 4.89
CA HIS A 10 11.27 0.80 4.82
C HIS A 10 10.99 -0.31 5.84
N THR A 11 10.75 0.05 7.11
CA THR A 11 10.42 -0.91 8.17
C THR A 11 9.16 -1.72 7.86
N ILE A 12 8.12 -1.08 7.33
CA ILE A 12 6.86 -1.75 6.97
C ILE A 12 7.07 -2.72 5.80
N HIS A 13 7.85 -2.34 4.79
CA HIS A 13 8.22 -3.25 3.70
C HIS A 13 9.06 -4.45 4.17
N GLN A 14 10.01 -4.22 5.09
CA GLN A 14 10.79 -5.30 5.71
C GLN A 14 9.92 -6.24 6.55
N LEU A 15 8.99 -5.69 7.34
CA LEU A 15 8.04 -6.50 8.11
C LEU A 15 7.23 -7.41 7.19
N ARG A 16 6.69 -6.86 6.09
CA ARG A 16 5.95 -7.62 5.08
C ARG A 16 6.79 -8.77 4.52
N SER A 17 8.04 -8.51 4.12
CA SER A 17 8.90 -9.57 3.57
C SER A 17 9.19 -10.68 4.58
N HIS A 18 9.42 -10.34 5.85
CA HIS A 18 9.65 -11.33 6.89
C HIS A 18 8.41 -12.16 7.20
N LEU A 19 7.23 -11.55 7.20
CA LEU A 19 5.96 -12.27 7.40
C LEU A 19 5.71 -13.28 6.27
N LEU A 20 5.90 -12.89 5.01
CA LEU A 20 5.75 -13.78 3.86
C LEU A 20 6.80 -14.91 3.87
N ALA A 21 8.04 -14.62 4.25
CA ALA A 21 9.07 -15.64 4.41
C ALA A 21 8.72 -16.63 5.53
N LEU A 22 8.21 -16.14 6.65
CA LEU A 22 7.76 -16.98 7.76
C LEU A 22 6.57 -17.87 7.36
N GLU A 23 5.60 -17.35 6.61
CA GLU A 23 4.49 -18.15 6.07
C GLU A 23 4.98 -19.26 5.15
N ALA A 24 5.92 -18.95 4.25
CA ALA A 24 6.50 -19.95 3.35
C ALA A 24 7.20 -21.08 4.13
N GLN A 25 7.91 -20.74 5.20
CA GLN A 25 8.59 -21.72 6.07
C GLN A 25 7.60 -22.50 6.95
N SER A 26 6.50 -21.89 7.36
CA SER A 26 5.48 -22.53 8.21
C SER A 26 4.45 -23.35 7.44
N CYS A 27 4.56 -23.43 6.11
CA CYS A 27 3.66 -24.22 5.27
C CYS A 27 3.55 -25.70 5.69
N GLN A 28 4.59 -26.24 6.33
CA GLN A 28 4.61 -27.63 6.83
C GLN A 28 3.93 -27.81 8.19
N LEU A 29 3.61 -26.71 8.88
CA LEU A 29 3.07 -26.71 10.25
C LEU A 29 1.55 -26.57 10.30
N ASP A 30 0.87 -26.66 9.14
CA ASP A 30 -0.58 -26.50 8.98
C ASP A 30 -1.15 -25.25 9.68
N LEU A 31 -0.36 -24.18 9.72
CA LEU A 31 -0.79 -22.92 10.30
C LEU A 31 -1.73 -22.20 9.32
N PRO A 32 -2.77 -21.50 9.81
CA PRO A 32 -3.62 -20.71 8.94
C PRO A 32 -2.80 -19.60 8.27
N ARG A 33 -3.03 -19.42 6.96
CA ARG A 33 -2.39 -18.37 6.15
C ARG A 33 -2.57 -16.99 6.76
N LEU A 34 -1.67 -16.07 6.40
CA LEU A 34 -1.73 -14.65 6.71
C LEU A 34 -2.89 -13.98 5.97
N SER A 35 -3.13 -14.36 4.71
CA SER A 35 -4.27 -13.87 3.93
C SER A 35 -5.59 -14.18 4.64
N GLY A 36 -6.48 -13.19 4.73
CA GLY A 36 -7.77 -13.33 5.42
C GLY A 36 -7.70 -13.06 6.93
N ARG A 37 -6.50 -12.82 7.48
CA ARG A 37 -6.37 -12.22 8.81
C ARG A 37 -6.50 -10.71 8.67
N GLU A 38 -7.46 -10.13 9.38
CA GLU A 38 -7.81 -8.70 9.27
C GLU A 38 -6.59 -7.77 9.34
N TRP A 39 -5.70 -7.99 10.32
CA TRP A 39 -4.51 -7.15 10.50
C TRP A 39 -3.55 -7.23 9.31
N PHE A 40 -3.42 -8.40 8.67
CA PHE A 40 -2.55 -8.59 7.51
C PHE A 40 -3.20 -8.01 6.25
N ASP A 41 -4.52 -8.12 6.12
CA ASP A 41 -5.26 -7.49 5.03
C ASP A 41 -5.20 -5.95 5.13
N ILE A 42 -5.18 -5.36 6.33
CA ILE A 42 -4.95 -3.92 6.52
C ILE A 42 -3.54 -3.54 6.05
N LEU A 43 -2.53 -4.35 6.40
CA LEU A 43 -1.15 -4.12 5.98
C LEU A 43 -1.04 -4.12 4.44
N GLU A 44 -1.57 -5.15 3.77
CA GLU A 44 -1.50 -5.33 2.31
C GLU A 44 -2.36 -4.34 1.54
N ARG A 45 -3.61 -4.11 1.96
CA ARG A 45 -4.60 -3.39 1.16
C ARG A 45 -4.68 -1.91 1.47
N LYS A 46 -4.17 -1.47 2.62
CA LYS A 46 -4.26 -0.06 3.06
C LYS A 46 -2.89 0.54 3.30
N LEU A 47 -2.10 -0.05 4.20
CA LEU A 47 -0.88 0.60 4.66
C LEU A 47 0.21 0.65 3.57
N ILE A 48 0.55 -0.50 2.98
CA ILE A 48 1.59 -0.56 1.93
C ILE A 48 1.26 0.32 0.72
N PRO A 49 0.04 0.30 0.15
CA PRO A 49 -0.32 1.18 -0.96
C PRO A 49 -0.20 2.67 -0.66
N GLN A 50 -0.36 3.08 0.61
CA GLN A 50 -0.22 4.48 1.03
C GLN A 50 1.24 4.90 1.25
N LEU A 51 2.17 3.95 1.31
CA LEU A 51 3.60 4.19 1.54
C LEU A 51 4.41 4.26 0.24
N THR A 52 3.75 4.22 -0.92
CA THR A 52 4.40 4.31 -2.23
C THR A 52 5.08 5.67 -2.39
N ASN A 53 6.30 5.67 -2.92
CA ASN A 53 7.00 6.90 -3.30
C ASN A 53 6.47 7.54 -4.59
N GLU A 54 5.40 6.99 -5.17
CA GLU A 54 4.75 7.58 -6.34
C GLU A 54 3.98 8.82 -5.92
N MET A 55 4.45 9.99 -6.37
CA MET A 55 3.73 11.24 -6.22
C MET A 55 2.68 11.33 -7.31
N TYR A 56 1.41 11.20 -6.93
CA TYR A 56 0.29 11.44 -7.84
C TYR A 56 -0.14 12.90 -7.76
N LEU A 57 -0.14 13.60 -8.90
CA LEU A 57 -0.80 14.89 -9.03
C LEU A 57 -2.28 14.65 -9.35
N VAL A 58 -3.15 14.79 -8.35
CA VAL A 58 -4.60 14.73 -8.54
C VAL A 58 -5.10 16.14 -8.85
N VAL A 59 -5.62 16.37 -10.05
CA VAL A 59 -6.15 17.67 -10.50
C VAL A 59 -7.66 17.59 -10.71
N ALA A 60 -8.39 18.55 -10.15
CA ALA A 60 -9.79 18.77 -10.51
C ALA A 60 -9.86 19.80 -11.65
N VAL A 61 -10.37 19.39 -12.81
CA VAL A 61 -10.67 20.30 -13.92
C VAL A 61 -12.12 20.77 -13.78
N VAL A 62 -12.29 22.05 -13.42
CA VAL A 62 -13.62 22.66 -13.18
C VAL A 62 -13.93 23.75 -14.21
N GLY A 63 -15.21 23.94 -14.51
CA GLY A 63 -15.68 24.95 -15.47
C GLY A 63 -17.15 24.75 -15.87
N GLY A 64 -17.78 25.79 -16.42
CA GLY A 64 -19.20 25.77 -16.84
C GLY A 64 -19.55 24.68 -17.86
N THR A 65 -20.82 24.32 -17.97
CA THR A 65 -21.27 23.31 -18.95
C THR A 65 -20.96 23.75 -20.38
N ASN A 66 -20.63 22.79 -21.26
CA ASN A 66 -20.34 23.02 -22.68
C ASN A 66 -19.16 23.95 -23.03
N ILE A 67 -18.17 24.14 -22.12
CA ILE A 67 -16.96 24.95 -22.36
C ILE A 67 -15.76 24.12 -22.88
N GLY A 68 -15.98 22.85 -23.26
CA GLY A 68 -14.91 22.01 -23.83
C GLY A 68 -13.97 21.36 -22.82
N LYS A 69 -14.37 21.19 -21.55
CA LYS A 69 -13.58 20.50 -20.50
C LYS A 69 -13.10 19.10 -20.88
N SER A 70 -13.80 18.43 -21.82
CA SER A 70 -13.45 17.09 -22.30
C SER A 70 -12.42 17.06 -23.44
N VAL A 71 -12.01 18.23 -23.94
CA VAL A 71 -11.01 18.38 -25.01
C VAL A 71 -9.60 18.62 -24.43
N ILE A 72 -9.50 18.77 -23.10
CA ILE A 72 -8.27 18.98 -22.33
C ILE A 72 -7.85 17.68 -21.66
#